data_AF-A0A816PKI7-F1
#
_entry.id   AF-A0A816PKI7-F1
#
_cell.length_a   1.000
_cell.length_b   1.000
_cell.length_c   1.000
_cell.angle_alpha   90.00
_cell.angle_beta   90.00
_cell.angle_gamma   90.00
#
_symmetry.space_group_name_H-M   'P 1'
#
loop_
_entity.id
_entity.type
_entity.pdbx_description
1 polymer ?
#
loop_
_entity_poly.entity_id
_entity_poly.type
_entity_poly.pdbx_seq_one_letter_code
_entity_poly.pdbx_strand_id
1 'polypeptide(L)'
;MSETAAIELLKRAVQLDNEGTYQDALSCYSEGIRMLLSAVKDVPSSEERKRAAYRQKITECIDRAEKLKDLIQQEKGIEDCFLF
;
A
#
# COMPACT_ATOMS: atom_id res chain seq x y z
N MET A 1 0.39 17.62 7.64
CA MET A 1 -0.79 17.28 6.82
C MET A 1 -0.57 16.03 5.95
N SER A 2 0.63 15.76 5.42
CA SER A 2 0.86 14.57 4.57
C SER A 2 0.77 13.22 5.30
N GLU A 3 1.10 13.16 6.59
CA GLU A 3 1.13 11.90 7.35
C GLU A 3 -0.27 11.31 7.58
N THR A 4 -1.23 12.13 8.03
CA THR A 4 -2.61 11.70 8.30
C THR A 4 -3.29 11.18 7.03
N ALA A 5 -3.13 11.90 5.91
CA ALA A 5 -3.68 11.48 4.62
C ALA A 5 -3.07 10.15 4.14
N ALA A 6 -1.77 9.94 4.34
CA ALA A 6 -1.12 8.67 4.02
C ALA A 6 -1.70 7.51 4.85
N ILE A 7 -1.92 7.73 6.15
CA ILE A 7 -2.52 6.73 7.04
C ILE A 7 -3.97 6.42 6.63
N GLU A 8 -4.76 7.42 6.26
CA GLU A 8 -6.13 7.23 5.78
C GLU A 8 -6.18 6.45 4.47
N LEU A 9 -5.29 6.74 3.52
CA LEU A 9 -5.14 5.97 2.28
C LEU A 9 -4.77 4.51 2.54
N LEU A 10 -3.82 4.26 3.45
CA LEU A 10 -3.44 2.89 3.81
C LEU A 10 -4.58 2.14 4.51
N LYS A 11 -5.37 2.81 5.36
CA LYS A 11 -6.58 2.21 5.95
C LYS A 11 -7.62 1.88 4.88
N ARG A 12 -7.82 2.78 3.91
CA ARG A 12 -8.73 2.54 2.79
C ARG A 12 -8.25 1.38 1.92
N ALA A 13 -6.94 1.28 1.67
CA ALA A 13 -6.34 0.16 0.96
C ALA A 13 -6.65 -1.18 1.65
N VAL A 14 -6.54 -1.26 2.98
CA VAL A 14 -6.88 -2.46 3.76
C VAL A 14 -8.38 -2.78 3.68
N GLN A 15 -9.26 -1.78 3.65
CA GLN A 15 -10.69 -2.03 3.46
C GLN A 15 -10.97 -2.65 2.09
N LEU A 16 -10.45 -2.05 1.03
CA LEU A 16 -10.61 -2.53 -0.35
C LEU A 16 -10.01 -3.94 -0.54
N ASP A 17 -8.86 -4.19 0.09
CA ASP A 17 -8.20 -5.51 0.11
C ASP A 17 -9.12 -6.59 0.72
N ASN A 18 -9.81 -6.28 1.82
CA ASN A 18 -10.78 -7.18 2.43
C ASN A 18 -12.09 -7.30 1.62
N GLU A 19 -12.46 -6.26 0.86
CA GLU A 19 -13.63 -6.26 -0.03
C GLU A 19 -13.36 -7.03 -1.34
N GLY A 20 -12.12 -7.45 -1.61
CA GLY A 20 -11.73 -8.14 -2.84
C GLY A 20 -11.51 -7.21 -4.04
N THR A 21 -11.52 -5.89 -3.82
CA THR A 21 -11.29 -4.89 -4.86
C THR A 21 -9.80 -4.63 -5.03
N TYR A 22 -9.07 -5.65 -5.51
CA TYR A 22 -7.61 -5.67 -5.46
C TYR A 22 -6.93 -4.56 -6.27
N GLN A 23 -7.51 -4.15 -7.41
CA GLN A 23 -6.96 -3.07 -8.25
C GLN A 23 -6.96 -1.72 -7.52
N ASP A 24 -8.09 -1.37 -6.90
CA ASP A 24 -8.22 -0.13 -6.13
C ASP A 24 -7.38 -0.19 -4.85
N ALA A 25 -7.38 -1.35 -4.17
CA ALA A 25 -6.53 -1.58 -3.00
C ALA A 25 -5.05 -1.34 -3.35
N LEU A 26 -4.56 -1.87 -4.47
CA LEU A 26 -3.19 -1.70 -4.93
C LEU A 26 -2.84 -0.23 -5.21
N SER A 27 -3.75 0.52 -5.83
CA SER A 27 -3.58 1.94 -6.07
C SER A 27 -3.45 2.72 -4.75
N CYS A 28 -4.35 2.48 -3.80
CA CYS A 28 -4.33 3.11 -2.49
C CYS A 28 -3.08 2.74 -1.66
N TYR A 29 -2.63 1.48 -1.70
CA TYR A 29 -1.37 1.07 -1.07
C TYR A 29 -0.19 1.84 -1.67
N SER A 30 -0.10 1.90 -2.99
CA SER A 30 1.01 2.56 -3.70
C SER A 30 1.08 4.05 -3.38
N GLU A 31 -0.07 4.74 -3.41
CA GLU A 31 -0.14 6.17 -3.10
C GLU A 31 0.14 6.45 -1.62
N GLY A 32 -0.47 5.68 -0.70
CA GLY A 32 -0.24 5.80 0.73
C GLY A 32 1.22 5.58 1.12
N ILE A 33 1.87 4.56 0.54
CA ILE A 33 3.31 4.29 0.74
C ILE A 33 4.15 5.47 0.26
N ARG A 34 3.88 6.01 -0.94
CA ARG A 34 4.61 7.15 -1.50
C ARG A 34 4.51 8.39 -0.60
N MET A 35 3.31 8.68 -0.09
CA MET A 35 3.09 9.81 0.83
C MET A 35 3.78 9.58 2.17
N LEU A 36 3.71 8.36 2.72
CA LEU A 36 4.33 8.03 4.00
C LEU A 36 5.85 8.07 3.91
N LEU A 37 6.43 7.60 2.79
CA LEU A 37 7.87 7.72 2.50
C LEU A 37 8.32 9.18 2.45
N SER A 38 7.52 10.07 1.87
CA SER A 38 7.81 11.52 1.89
C SER A 38 7.76 12.06 3.31
N ALA A 39 6.69 11.76 4.05
CA ALA A 39 6.54 12.21 5.44
C ALA A 39 7.69 11.73 6.33
N VAL A 40 8.18 10.50 6.13
CA VAL A 40 9.31 9.91 6.85
C VAL A 40 10.62 10.68 6.62
N LYS A 41 10.83 11.24 5.42
CA LYS A 41 12.02 12.04 5.11
C LYS A 41 12.02 13.37 5.86
N ASP A 42 10.83 13.91 6.15
CA ASP A 42 10.64 15.16 6.87
C ASP A 42 10.67 14.97 8.41
N VAL A 43 10.71 13.72 8.91
CA VAL A 43 10.80 13.43 10.34
C VAL A 43 12.20 13.81 10.86
N PRO A 44 12.31 14.65 11.91
CA PRO A 44 13.59 15.03 12.50
C PRO A 44 14.38 13.82 13.01
N SER A 45 15.72 13.89 12.96
CA SER A 45 16.59 12.82 13.46
C SER A 45 16.43 12.50 14.95
N SER A 46 15.84 13.42 15.74
CA SER A 46 15.49 13.17 17.14
C SER A 46 14.36 12.15 17.32
N GLU A 47 13.49 12.00 16.30
CA GLU A 47 12.31 11.15 16.32
C GLU A 47 12.56 9.78 15.66
N GLU A 48 13.72 9.17 15.95
CA GLU A 48 14.13 7.89 15.33
C GLU A 48 13.10 6.78 15.54
N ARG A 49 12.50 6.70 16.73
CA ARG A 49 11.47 5.67 17.03
C ARG A 49 10.28 5.80 16.11
N LYS A 50 9.81 7.04 15.87
CA LYS A 50 8.70 7.34 14.96
C LYS A 50 9.07 6.95 13.52
N ARG A 51 10.28 7.28 13.10
CA ARG A 51 10.83 6.93 11.80
C ARG A 51 10.92 5.42 11.57
N ALA A 52 11.42 4.68 12.56
CA ALA A 52 11.52 3.23 12.51
C ALA A 52 10.13 2.57 12.40
N ALA A 53 9.16 3.04 13.18
CA ALA A 53 7.78 2.54 13.12
C ALA A 53 7.14 2.74 11.74
N TYR A 54 7.33 3.89 11.11
CA TYR A 54 6.83 4.10 9.74
C TYR A 54 7.54 3.25 8.71
N ARG A 55 8.86 3.08 8.81
CA ARG A 55 9.60 2.21 7.88
C ARG A 55 9.09 0.77 7.96
N GLN A 56 8.88 0.26 9.17
CA GLN A 56 8.28 -1.06 9.36
C GLN A 56 6.90 -1.14 8.70
N LYS A 57 6.03 -0.15 8.93
CA LYS A 57 4.70 -0.12 8.30
C LYS A 57 4.76 -0.04 6.77
N ILE A 58 5.68 0.73 6.22
CA ILE A 58 5.90 0.81 4.78
C ILE A 58 6.30 -0.56 4.23
N THR A 59 7.23 -1.27 4.87
CA THR A 59 7.64 -2.62 4.45
C THR A 59 6.46 -3.59 4.48
N GLU A 60 5.68 -3.62 5.55
CA GLU A 60 4.48 -4.46 5.64
C GLU A 60 3.46 -4.16 4.51
N CYS A 61 3.26 -2.87 4.19
CA CYS A 61 2.37 -2.47 3.10
C CYS A 61 2.93 -2.83 1.71
N ILE A 62 4.24 -2.75 1.50
CA ILE A 62 4.90 -3.16 0.24
C ILE A 62 4.72 -4.66 0.04
N ASP A 63 5.04 -5.47 1.05
CA ASP A 63 4.92 -6.94 0.98
C ASP A 63 3.49 -7.37 0.62
N ARG A 64 2.48 -6.68 1.17
CA ARG A 64 1.07 -6.95 0.82
C ARG A 64 0.75 -6.49 -0.60
N ALA A 65 1.21 -5.31 -1.01
CA ALA A 65 0.98 -4.77 -2.35
C ALA A 65 1.62 -5.64 -3.45
N GLU A 66 2.78 -6.24 -3.20
CA GLU A 66 3.40 -7.19 -4.14
C GLU A 66 2.55 -8.45 -4.32
N LYS A 67 2.06 -9.04 -3.22
CA LYS A 67 1.12 -10.18 -3.29
C LYS A 67 -0.17 -9.83 -4.03
N LEU A 68 -0.69 -8.62 -3.84
CA LEU A 68 -1.87 -8.13 -4.55
C LEU A 68 -1.63 -8.03 -6.06
N LYS A 69 -0.44 -7.61 -6.50
CA LYS A 69 -0.09 -7.58 -7.93
C LYS A 69 -0.13 -8.97 -8.54
N ASP A 70 0.41 -9.96 -7.84
CA ASP A 70 0.38 -11.35 -8.31
C ASP A 70 -1.05 -11.87 -8.43
N LEU A 71 -1.92 -11.56 -7.45
CA LEU A 71 -3.35 -11.92 -7.50
C LEU A 71 -4.07 -11.27 -8.67
N ILE A 72 -3.89 -9.96 -8.88
CA ILE A 72 -4.49 -9.24 -10.02
C ILE A 72 -3.99 -9.80 -11.36
N GLN A 73 -2.71 -10.15 -11.44
CA GLN A 73 -2.13 -10.73 -12.65
C GLN A 73 -2.67 -12.15 -12.92
N GLN A 74 -2.90 -12.94 -11.88
CA GLN A 74 -3.57 -14.24 -11.98
C GLN A 74 -5.02 -14.10 -12.44
N GLU A 75 -5.79 -13.19 -11.84
CA GLU A 75 -7.17 -12.91 -12.25
C GLU A 75 -7.25 -12.49 -13.72
N LYS A 76 -6.39 -11.55 -14.15
CA LYS A 76 -6.33 -11.13 -15.56
C LYS A 76 -5.90 -12.25 -16.51
N GLY A 77 -4.88 -13.03 -16.13
CA GLY A 77 -4.42 -14.17 -16.93
C GLY A 77 -5.48 -15.28 -17.03
N ILE A 78 -6.37 -15.38 -16.05
CA ILE A 78 -7.55 -16.26 -16.08
C ILE A 78 -8.59 -15.69 -17.05
N GLU A 79 -8.88 -14.38 -17.01
CA GLU A 79 -9.80 -13.73 -17.97
C GLU A 79 -9.34 -13.93 -19.42
N ASP A 80 -8.02 -13.86 -19.69
CA ASP A 80 -7.45 -14.13 -21.02
C ASP A 80 -7.57 -15.62 -21.42
N CYS A 81 -7.57 -16.56 -20.47
CA CYS A 81 -7.74 -17.99 -20.75
C CYS A 81 -9.20 -18.40 -21.03
N PHE A 82 -10.19 -17.60 -20.65
CA PHE A 82 -11.61 -17.87 -20.95
C PHE A 82 -12.04 -17.37 -22.35
N LEU A 83 -11.12 -16.79 -23.12
CA LEU A 83 -11.37 -16.24 -24.46
C LEU A 83 -10.95 -17.17 -25.62
N PHE A 84 -10.64 -18.44 -25.35
CA PHE A 84 -10.34 -19.47 -26.37
C PHE A 84 -11.27 -20.68 -26.30
#